data_AF-A0A934HE35-F1
#
_entry.id   AF-A0A934HE35-F1
#
_cell.length_a   1.000
_cell.length_b   1.000
_cell.length_c   1.000
_cell.angle_alpha   90.00
_cell.angle_beta   90.00
_cell.angle_gamma   90.00
#
_symmetry.space_group_name_H-M   'P 1'
#
loop_
_entity.id
_entity.type
_entity.pdbx_description
1 polymer ?
#
loop_
_entity_poly.entity_id
_entity_poly.type
_entity_poly.pdbx_seq_one_letter_code
_entity_poly.pdbx_strand_id
1 'polypeptide(L)'
;MMINIPAEQIEINIQDGMWRLIPTGEEVLSSLPVFEVTRGSGVMEYTPKFGEDHRLPGTVLSVEYVRAVVIGYEEKSQRWLLGLHIARREEDKARWLELVRWPGGDNALYASAAQQSGRELAEYIGCPLKIFGAKKLPQQVKGEPARSGVTGPLIPHKREDIGPQRVKLFAQSVRLPVQYPGMWLGQGGRTGIALRLSKDVTSSKSGGVAPSFNQCVVDSEQGMIRLIPPTGLLGTFLGGQQA
;
A
#
# COMPACT_ATOMS: atom_id res chain seq x y z
N MET A 1 -8.71 17.69 3.34
CA MET A 1 -9.93 17.16 2.69
C MET A 1 -10.57 16.21 3.68
N MET A 2 -11.87 16.36 3.92
CA MET A 2 -12.65 15.49 4.80
C MET A 2 -13.34 14.44 3.94
N ILE A 3 -13.23 13.17 4.31
CA ILE A 3 -13.87 12.05 3.61
C ILE A 3 -14.65 11.25 4.65
N ASN A 4 -15.96 11.11 4.42
CA ASN A 4 -16.83 10.25 5.20
C ASN A 4 -17.27 9.09 4.32
N ILE A 5 -17.01 7.85 4.77
CA ILE A 5 -17.34 6.64 4.04
C ILE A 5 -18.29 5.83 4.92
N PRO A 6 -19.59 5.74 4.56
CA PRO A 6 -20.55 4.97 5.34
C PRO A 6 -20.28 3.48 5.20
N ALA A 7 -20.48 2.77 6.30
CA ALA A 7 -20.44 1.32 6.39
C ALA A 7 -21.57 0.83 7.31
N GLU A 8 -21.65 -0.47 7.58
CA GLU A 8 -22.68 -1.00 8.47
C GLU A 8 -22.39 -0.60 9.92
N GLN A 9 -23.31 0.15 10.54
CA GLN A 9 -23.26 0.61 11.94
C GLN A 9 -22.05 1.50 12.30
N ILE A 10 -21.21 1.85 11.33
CA ILE A 10 -20.02 2.70 11.50
C ILE A 10 -19.88 3.62 10.27
N GLU A 11 -19.39 4.83 10.50
CA GLU A 11 -18.85 5.72 9.47
C GLU A 11 -17.33 5.80 9.63
N ILE A 12 -16.61 5.68 8.52
CA ILE A 12 -15.18 5.94 8.47
C ILE A 12 -14.99 7.42 8.17
N ASN A 13 -14.35 8.14 9.09
CA ASN A 13 -13.99 9.53 8.91
C ASN A 13 -12.48 9.69 8.70
N ILE A 14 -12.10 10.35 7.61
CA ILE A 14 -10.71 10.61 7.23
C ILE A 14 -10.54 12.12 7.11
N GLN A 15 -9.80 12.71 8.04
CA GLN A 15 -9.65 14.15 8.13
C GLN A 15 -8.38 14.51 8.90
N ASP A 16 -7.66 15.54 8.45
CA ASP A 16 -6.55 16.16 9.18
C ASP A 16 -5.46 15.18 9.66
N GLY A 17 -5.15 14.18 8.83
CA GLY A 17 -4.16 13.15 9.19
C GLY A 17 -4.66 12.14 10.23
N MET A 18 -5.97 12.12 10.53
CA MET A 18 -6.64 11.10 11.33
C MET A 18 -7.54 10.19 10.48
N TRP A 19 -7.52 8.89 10.79
CA TRP A 19 -8.44 7.89 10.27
C TRP A 19 -9.23 7.34 11.46
N ARG A 20 -10.56 7.44 11.42
CA ARG A 20 -11.43 7.24 12.59
C ARG A 20 -12.63 6.37 12.26
N LEU A 21 -13.06 5.56 13.22
CA LEU A 21 -14.33 4.83 13.19
C LEU A 21 -15.33 5.48 14.13
N ILE A 22 -16.40 6.05 13.58
CA ILE A 22 -17.48 6.69 14.33
C ILE A 22 -18.71 5.78 14.27
N PRO A 23 -19.20 5.24 15.39
CA PRO A 23 -20.39 4.40 15.36
C PRO A 23 -21.63 5.20 14.94
N THR A 24 -22.51 4.61 14.14
CA THR A 24 -23.73 5.24 13.60
C THR A 24 -25.03 4.54 14.03
N GLY A 25 -24.96 3.62 15.00
CA GLY A 25 -26.13 2.90 15.51
C GLY A 25 -27.13 3.81 16.23
N GLU A 26 -28.42 3.42 16.24
CA GLU A 26 -29.52 4.18 16.85
C GLU A 26 -29.33 4.43 18.36
N GLU A 27 -28.56 3.59 19.05
CA GLU A 27 -28.25 3.72 20.49
C GLU A 27 -26.99 4.57 20.77
N VAL A 28 -26.32 5.07 19.73
CA VAL A 28 -25.05 5.80 19.88
C VAL A 28 -25.34 7.28 20.08
N LEU A 29 -25.25 7.72 21.34
CA LEU A 29 -25.47 9.12 21.73
C LEU A 29 -24.25 10.03 21.48
N SER A 30 -23.07 9.46 21.19
CA SER A 30 -21.84 10.22 20.98
C SER A 30 -21.23 9.97 19.61
N SER A 31 -20.85 11.05 18.93
CA SER A 31 -20.07 11.01 17.68
C SER A 31 -18.57 10.75 17.94
N LEU A 32 -18.23 10.19 19.11
CA LEU A 32 -16.85 9.95 19.50
C LEU A 32 -16.32 8.72 18.75
N PRO A 33 -15.07 8.78 18.25
CA PRO A 33 -14.48 7.64 17.59
C PRO A 33 -14.25 6.49 18.56
N VAL A 34 -14.57 5.27 18.15
CA VAL A 34 -14.27 4.05 18.92
C VAL A 34 -12.89 3.49 18.62
N PHE A 35 -12.32 3.88 17.49
CA PHE A 35 -10.99 3.53 17.02
C PHE A 35 -10.45 4.70 16.19
N GLU A 36 -9.18 5.04 16.39
CA GLU A 36 -8.50 6.07 15.61
C GLU A 36 -7.02 5.79 15.40
N VAL A 37 -6.51 6.28 14.27
CA VAL A 37 -5.08 6.27 13.93
C VAL A 37 -4.71 7.65 13.44
N THR A 38 -3.73 8.27 14.11
CA THR A 38 -3.11 9.51 13.66
C THR A 38 -1.86 9.18 12.87
N ARG A 39 -1.74 9.73 11.67
CA ARG A 39 -0.59 9.50 10.78
C ARG A 39 0.70 9.85 11.50
N GLY A 40 1.62 8.88 11.60
CA GLY A 40 2.94 9.06 12.20
C GLY A 40 2.97 9.06 13.74
N SER A 41 1.86 8.79 14.43
CA SER A 41 1.86 8.63 15.89
C SER A 41 2.59 7.38 16.36
N GLY A 42 2.71 6.37 15.50
CA GLY A 42 3.25 5.05 15.84
C GLY A 42 2.29 4.19 16.66
N VAL A 43 1.07 4.67 16.95
CA VAL A 43 0.08 3.98 17.77
C VAL A 43 -1.32 4.10 17.18
N MET A 44 -2.15 3.09 17.44
CA MET A 44 -3.58 3.09 17.21
C MET A 44 -4.28 3.19 18.55
N GLU A 45 -5.28 4.04 18.65
CA GLU A 45 -6.05 4.28 19.87
C GLU A 45 -7.46 3.74 19.69
N TYR A 46 -8.04 3.23 20.77
CA TYR A 46 -9.41 2.71 20.76
C TYR A 46 -10.04 2.76 22.14
N THR A 47 -11.36 2.81 22.15
CA THR A 47 -12.13 2.77 23.40
C THR A 47 -11.95 1.43 24.12
N PRO A 48 -12.06 1.39 25.45
CA PRO A 48 -11.99 0.15 26.22
C PRO A 48 -12.94 -0.94 25.70
N LYS A 49 -14.19 -0.57 25.40
CA LYS A 49 -15.20 -1.49 24.86
C LYS A 49 -14.76 -2.08 23.51
N PHE A 50 -14.28 -1.25 22.60
CA PHE A 50 -13.75 -1.74 21.32
C PHE A 50 -12.58 -2.72 21.54
N GLY A 51 -11.68 -2.39 22.48
CA GLY A 51 -10.57 -3.26 22.87
C GLY A 51 -11.04 -4.62 23.42
N GLU A 52 -12.02 -4.63 24.31
CA GLU A 52 -12.59 -5.85 24.89
C GLU A 52 -13.27 -6.73 23.83
N ASP A 53 -14.16 -6.15 23.02
CA ASP A 53 -14.89 -6.84 21.94
C ASP A 53 -13.91 -7.52 20.95
N HIS A 54 -12.78 -6.87 20.72
CA HIS A 54 -11.73 -7.34 19.83
C HIS A 54 -10.56 -8.04 20.52
N ARG A 55 -10.62 -8.26 21.84
CA ARG A 55 -9.54 -8.88 22.64
C ARG A 55 -8.17 -8.23 22.37
N LEU A 56 -8.14 -6.90 22.37
CA LEU A 56 -6.92 -6.09 22.28
C LEU A 56 -6.48 -5.68 23.69
N PRO A 57 -5.17 -5.49 23.92
CA PRO A 57 -4.67 -5.05 25.22
C PRO A 57 -4.94 -3.55 25.43
N GLY A 58 -5.38 -3.16 26.62
CA GLY A 58 -5.52 -1.75 27.00
C GLY A 58 -6.42 -0.94 26.05
N THR A 59 -6.01 0.31 25.75
CA THR A 59 -6.72 1.24 24.86
C THR A 59 -5.83 1.77 23.73
N VAL A 60 -4.59 1.27 23.64
CA VAL A 60 -3.59 1.71 22.67
C VAL A 60 -2.79 0.50 22.21
N LEU A 61 -2.52 0.41 20.91
CA LEU A 61 -1.70 -0.63 20.30
C LEU A 61 -0.65 -0.02 19.35
N SER A 62 0.61 -0.44 19.49
CA SER A 62 1.66 -0.03 18.53
C SER A 62 1.31 -0.49 17.11
N VAL A 63 1.53 0.39 16.13
CA VAL A 63 1.36 0.07 14.70
C VAL A 63 2.36 -1.01 14.23
N GLU A 64 3.47 -1.22 14.94
CA GLU A 64 4.46 -2.26 14.63
C GLU A 64 3.88 -3.68 14.72
N TYR A 65 2.81 -3.85 15.48
CA TYR A 65 2.08 -5.12 15.55
C TYR A 65 1.20 -5.36 14.33
N VAL A 66 0.99 -4.36 13.47
CA VAL A 66 0.17 -4.47 12.26
C VAL A 66 1.02 -4.94 11.09
N ARG A 67 0.76 -6.17 10.62
CA ARG A 67 1.46 -6.78 9.50
C ARG A 67 0.91 -6.37 8.14
N ALA A 68 -0.39 -6.11 8.08
CA ALA A 68 -1.06 -5.61 6.88
C ALA A 68 -2.44 -5.07 7.22
N VAL A 69 -2.89 -4.08 6.47
CA VAL A 69 -4.32 -3.81 6.28
C VAL A 69 -4.85 -4.80 5.25
N VAL A 70 -6.02 -5.37 5.50
CA VAL A 70 -6.65 -6.31 4.60
C VAL A 70 -8.06 -5.84 4.25
N ILE A 71 -8.37 -5.89 2.97
CA ILE A 71 -9.71 -5.72 2.44
C ILE A 71 -10.11 -7.00 1.72
N GLY A 72 -11.31 -7.50 1.95
CA GLY A 72 -11.80 -8.72 1.31
C GLY A 72 -13.29 -8.64 1.00
N TYR A 73 -13.70 -9.17 -0.16
CA TYR A 73 -15.10 -9.49 -0.40
C TYR A 73 -15.38 -10.93 0.05
N GLU A 74 -16.32 -11.11 0.97
CA GLU A 74 -16.79 -12.42 1.44
C GLU A 74 -18.00 -12.87 0.61
N GLU A 75 -17.82 -13.89 -0.25
CA GLU A 75 -18.87 -14.36 -1.15
C GLU A 75 -20.08 -14.96 -0.41
N LYS A 76 -19.90 -15.53 0.79
CA LYS A 76 -21.01 -16.15 1.55
C LYS A 76 -22.01 -15.12 2.07
N SER A 77 -21.50 -14.02 2.60
CA SER A 77 -22.31 -12.92 3.12
C SER A 77 -22.58 -11.84 2.08
N GLN A 78 -21.91 -11.91 0.92
CA GLN A 78 -21.93 -10.90 -0.14
C GLN A 78 -21.52 -9.51 0.38
N ARG A 79 -20.44 -9.44 1.16
CA ARG A 79 -20.04 -8.20 1.86
C ARG A 79 -18.56 -7.92 1.72
N TRP A 80 -18.23 -6.62 1.73
CA TRP A 80 -16.86 -6.18 1.90
C TRP A 80 -16.50 -6.08 3.38
N LEU A 81 -15.30 -6.52 3.72
CA LEU A 81 -14.71 -6.44 5.05
C LEU A 81 -13.37 -5.69 4.95
N LEU A 82 -13.10 -4.85 5.94
CA LEU A 82 -11.82 -4.16 6.16
C LEU A 82 -11.35 -4.45 7.57
N GLY A 83 -10.06 -4.72 7.72
CA GLY A 83 -9.46 -5.02 9.01
C GLY A 83 -7.94 -5.11 8.96
N LEU A 84 -7.37 -5.60 10.05
CA LEU A 84 -5.94 -5.69 10.27
C LEU A 84 -5.51 -7.14 10.47
N HIS A 85 -4.33 -7.47 9.95
CA HIS A 85 -3.56 -8.61 10.41
C HIS A 85 -2.59 -8.16 11.49
N ILE A 86 -2.80 -8.65 12.73
CA ILE A 86 -2.01 -8.26 13.90
C ILE A 86 -1.19 -9.44 14.40
N ALA A 87 0.10 -9.22 14.68
CA ALA A 87 1.00 -10.22 15.23
C ALA A 87 2.05 -9.56 16.14
N ARG A 88 2.32 -10.14 17.31
CA ARG A 88 3.28 -9.57 18.27
C ARG A 88 4.72 -9.71 17.77
N ARG A 89 5.06 -10.87 17.22
CA ARG A 89 6.35 -11.17 16.58
C ARG A 89 6.16 -11.48 15.11
N GLU A 90 7.25 -11.48 14.36
CA GLU A 90 7.22 -11.74 12.91
C GLU A 90 6.92 -13.22 12.60
N GLU A 91 7.35 -14.11 13.50
CA GLU A 91 7.11 -15.56 13.46
C GLU A 91 5.68 -15.94 13.85
N ASP A 92 4.97 -15.05 14.55
CA ASP A 92 3.63 -15.34 15.05
C ASP A 92 2.63 -15.38 13.89
N LYS A 93 1.70 -16.34 13.95
CA LYS A 93 0.57 -16.36 13.03
C LYS A 93 -0.28 -15.11 13.25
N ALA A 94 -0.37 -14.28 12.23
CA ALA A 94 -1.17 -13.07 12.28
C ALA A 94 -2.65 -13.39 12.53
N ARG A 95 -3.24 -12.69 13.49
CA ARG A 95 -4.66 -12.75 13.84
C ARG A 95 -5.43 -11.73 12.99
N TRP A 96 -6.57 -12.15 12.47
CA TRP A 96 -7.53 -11.25 11.84
C TRP A 96 -8.27 -10.42 12.90
N LEU A 97 -8.21 -9.10 12.72
CA LEU A 97 -9.00 -8.12 13.44
C LEU A 97 -9.89 -7.40 12.43
N GLU A 98 -11.18 -7.72 12.42
CA GLU A 98 -12.15 -6.95 11.64
C GLU A 98 -12.30 -5.54 12.23
N LEU A 99 -12.39 -4.52 11.38
CA LEU A 99 -12.65 -3.14 11.79
C LEU A 99 -13.97 -2.63 11.23
N VAL A 100 -14.23 -2.92 9.95
CA VAL A 100 -15.38 -2.39 9.22
C VAL A 100 -15.95 -3.47 8.32
N ARG A 101 -17.28 -3.50 8.21
CA ARG A 101 -18.02 -4.29 7.23
C ARG A 101 -19.00 -3.40 6.49
N TRP A 102 -19.19 -3.63 5.20
CA TRP A 102 -20.22 -2.96 4.41
C TRP A 102 -21.50 -3.80 4.33
N PRO A 103 -22.66 -3.18 4.05
CA PRO A 103 -23.90 -3.91 3.82
C PRO A 103 -23.78 -4.97 2.72
N GLY A 104 -24.66 -5.96 2.78
CA GLY A 104 -24.74 -7.02 1.79
C GLY A 104 -25.09 -6.44 0.42
N GLY A 105 -24.35 -6.82 -0.61
CA GLY A 105 -24.55 -6.31 -1.95
C GLY A 105 -23.58 -6.90 -2.95
N ASP A 106 -23.81 -6.56 -4.21
CA ASP A 106 -22.90 -6.96 -5.28
C ASP A 106 -21.48 -6.45 -5.01
N ASN A 107 -20.48 -7.23 -5.40
CA ASN A 107 -19.06 -6.95 -5.21
C ASN A 107 -18.68 -5.55 -5.73
N ALA A 108 -19.31 -5.07 -6.81
CA ALA A 108 -19.03 -3.75 -7.36
C ALA A 108 -19.50 -2.58 -6.48
N LEU A 109 -20.56 -2.76 -5.68
CA LEU A 109 -21.29 -1.65 -5.04
C LEU A 109 -20.43 -0.87 -4.04
N TYR A 110 -19.70 -1.59 -3.17
CA TYR A 110 -18.85 -0.99 -2.13
C TYR A 110 -17.35 -1.15 -2.39
N ALA A 111 -16.95 -1.68 -3.55
CA ALA A 111 -15.54 -1.92 -3.87
C ALA A 111 -14.68 -0.65 -3.78
N SER A 112 -15.14 0.45 -4.38
CA SER A 112 -14.39 1.71 -4.38
C SER A 112 -14.24 2.28 -2.97
N ALA A 113 -15.34 2.28 -2.19
CA ALA A 113 -15.35 2.75 -0.81
C ALA A 113 -14.38 1.92 0.05
N ALA A 114 -14.49 0.59 0.01
CA ALA A 114 -13.64 -0.30 0.78
C ALA A 114 -12.15 -0.13 0.41
N GLN A 115 -11.83 -0.09 -0.88
CA GLN A 115 -10.46 0.09 -1.38
C GLN A 115 -9.86 1.44 -1.00
N GLN A 116 -10.66 2.51 -1.07
CA GLN A 116 -10.22 3.84 -0.63
C GLN A 116 -9.95 3.85 0.87
N SER A 117 -10.89 3.38 1.69
CA SER A 117 -10.75 3.31 3.15
C SER A 117 -9.51 2.54 3.59
N GLY A 118 -9.27 1.34 3.02
CA GLY A 118 -8.11 0.55 3.44
C GLY A 118 -6.79 1.06 2.86
N ARG A 119 -6.78 1.75 1.71
CA ARG A 119 -5.57 2.43 1.20
C ARG A 119 -5.13 3.54 2.15
N GLU A 120 -6.08 4.38 2.57
CA GLU A 120 -5.80 5.45 3.54
C GLU A 120 -5.33 4.86 4.88
N LEU A 121 -6.03 3.85 5.41
CA LEU A 121 -5.60 3.20 6.66
C LEU A 121 -4.20 2.59 6.56
N ALA A 122 -3.88 1.92 5.45
CA ALA A 122 -2.56 1.33 5.23
C ALA A 122 -1.46 2.40 5.19
N GLU A 123 -1.76 3.55 4.58
CA GLU A 123 -0.85 4.69 4.55
C GLU A 123 -0.64 5.31 5.93
N TYR A 124 -1.68 5.40 6.75
CA TYR A 124 -1.60 6.02 8.08
C TYR A 124 -0.84 5.15 9.07
N ILE A 125 -1.01 3.83 8.97
CA ILE A 125 -0.27 2.83 9.75
C ILE A 125 1.17 2.66 9.22
N GLY A 126 1.38 2.84 7.91
CA GLY A 126 2.67 2.60 7.26
C GLY A 126 2.95 1.12 6.97
N CYS A 127 1.90 0.33 6.69
CA CYS A 127 2.01 -1.11 6.43
C CYS A 127 1.45 -1.51 5.05
N PRO A 128 1.72 -2.74 4.57
CA PRO A 128 1.18 -3.22 3.30
C PRO A 128 -0.35 -3.33 3.29
N LEU A 129 -0.96 -3.07 2.13
CA LEU A 129 -2.38 -3.35 1.85
C LEU A 129 -2.53 -4.68 1.10
N LYS A 130 -3.37 -5.58 1.60
CA LYS A 130 -3.77 -6.83 0.93
C LYS A 130 -5.23 -6.77 0.51
N ILE A 131 -5.54 -7.13 -0.74
CA ILE A 131 -6.90 -7.09 -1.29
C ILE A 131 -7.28 -8.50 -1.77
N PHE A 132 -8.42 -9.02 -1.30
CA PHE A 132 -8.94 -10.36 -1.61
C PHE A 132 -10.38 -10.29 -2.14
N GLY A 133 -10.82 -11.35 -2.84
CA GLY A 133 -12.23 -11.54 -3.23
C GLY A 133 -12.77 -10.56 -4.29
N ALA A 134 -12.02 -9.52 -4.65
CA ALA A 134 -12.36 -8.64 -5.76
C ALA A 134 -12.26 -9.45 -7.06
N LYS A 135 -13.38 -9.96 -7.60
CA LYS A 135 -13.41 -10.29 -9.03
C LYS A 135 -12.92 -9.06 -9.76
N LYS A 136 -11.83 -9.19 -10.54
CA LYS A 136 -11.27 -8.09 -11.32
C LYS A 136 -12.44 -7.43 -12.05
N LEU A 137 -12.84 -6.22 -11.60
CA LEU A 137 -13.84 -5.45 -12.32
C LEU A 137 -13.29 -5.31 -13.74
N PRO A 138 -13.96 -5.86 -14.77
CA PRO A 138 -13.49 -5.65 -16.13
C PRO A 138 -13.59 -4.15 -16.36
N GLN A 139 -12.43 -3.51 -16.38
CA GLN A 139 -12.33 -2.14 -16.84
C GLN A 139 -12.73 -2.21 -18.31
N GLN A 140 -13.95 -1.76 -18.62
CA GLN A 140 -14.41 -1.59 -19.99
C GLN A 140 -13.66 -0.37 -20.55
N VAL A 141 -12.35 -0.52 -20.78
CA VAL A 141 -11.61 0.39 -21.66
C VAL A 141 -12.06 0.03 -23.05
N LYS A 142 -13.04 0.77 -23.58
CA LYS A 142 -13.33 0.75 -25.02
C LYS A 142 -12.05 1.19 -25.75
N GLY A 143 -11.30 0.23 -26.30
CA GLY A 143 -10.37 0.49 -27.39
C GLY A 143 -8.88 0.19 -27.17
N GLU A 144 -8.42 -0.31 -26.01
CA GLU A 144 -6.99 -0.66 -25.86
C GLU A 144 -6.77 -2.11 -25.40
N PRO A 145 -5.74 -2.80 -25.92
CA PRO A 145 -5.47 -4.19 -25.56
C PRO A 145 -5.11 -4.31 -24.08
N ALA A 146 -5.93 -5.10 -23.38
CA ALA A 146 -5.85 -5.34 -21.95
C ALA A 146 -4.48 -5.84 -21.52
N ARG A 147 -3.77 -5.05 -20.71
CA ARG A 147 -2.57 -5.50 -19.98
C ARG A 147 -2.97 -6.40 -18.83
N SER A 148 -3.15 -7.68 -19.11
CA SER A 148 -3.36 -8.72 -18.09
C SER A 148 -2.03 -9.03 -17.40
N GLY A 149 -1.90 -8.69 -16.11
CA GLY A 149 -0.79 -9.20 -15.28
C GLY A 149 -0.19 -8.24 -14.25
N VAL A 150 -0.62 -6.98 -14.17
CA VAL A 150 0.01 -6.01 -13.26
C VAL A 150 -0.55 -6.15 -11.85
N THR A 151 0.28 -6.61 -10.91
CA THR A 151 0.07 -6.42 -9.47
C THR A 151 0.46 -4.99 -9.12
N GLY A 152 -0.44 -4.05 -9.39
CA GLY A 152 -0.29 -2.63 -9.16
C GLY A 152 -1.64 -1.93 -9.25
N PRO A 153 -1.74 -0.67 -8.82
CA PRO A 153 -2.98 0.08 -8.89
C PRO A 153 -3.53 0.09 -10.32
N LEU A 154 -4.84 -0.18 -10.42
CA LEU A 154 -5.59 -0.38 -11.66
C LEU A 154 -5.77 0.90 -12.51
N ILE A 155 -5.23 2.02 -12.03
CA ILE A 155 -5.22 3.31 -12.70
C ILE A 155 -3.75 3.76 -12.73
N PRO A 156 -3.23 4.24 -13.87
CA PRO A 156 -1.92 4.89 -13.90
C PRO A 156 -1.90 5.98 -12.84
N HIS A 157 -0.95 5.91 -11.89
CA HIS A 157 -0.79 6.97 -10.91
C HIS A 157 -0.66 8.30 -11.63
N LYS A 158 -1.56 9.23 -11.34
CA LYS A 158 -1.35 10.62 -11.74
C LYS A 158 -0.20 11.15 -10.88
N ARG A 159 0.60 12.06 -11.42
CA ARG A 159 1.69 12.72 -10.68
C ARG A 159 1.19 13.36 -9.38
N GLU A 160 -0.08 13.75 -9.37
CA GLU A 160 -0.85 14.32 -8.26
C GLU A 160 -1.07 13.32 -7.11
N ASP A 161 -1.13 12.01 -7.39
CA ASP A 161 -1.35 10.95 -6.38
C ASP A 161 -0.10 10.71 -5.52
N ILE A 162 1.05 11.23 -5.95
CA ILE A 162 2.32 11.15 -5.25
C ILE A 162 2.57 12.49 -4.56
N GLY A 163 2.11 12.62 -3.32
CA GLY A 163 2.35 13.81 -2.51
C GLY A 163 3.86 14.12 -2.40
N PRO A 164 4.33 15.31 -2.82
CA PRO A 164 5.77 15.65 -2.76
C PRO A 164 6.35 15.57 -1.34
N GLN A 165 5.52 15.89 -0.34
CA GLN A 165 5.86 15.77 1.07
C GLN A 165 6.04 14.31 1.51
N ARG A 166 5.19 13.39 1.00
CA ARG A 166 5.29 11.94 1.24
C ARG A 166 6.60 11.38 0.69
N VAL A 167 6.97 11.79 -0.52
CA VAL A 167 8.25 11.39 -1.14
C VAL A 167 9.42 11.93 -0.34
N LYS A 168 9.37 13.20 0.12
CA LYS A 168 10.43 13.78 0.96
C LYS A 168 10.61 13.04 2.29
N LEU A 169 9.52 12.78 3.02
CA LEU A 169 9.59 12.07 4.29
C LEU A 169 10.14 10.65 4.13
N PHE A 170 9.70 9.93 3.10
CA PHE A 170 10.23 8.60 2.80
C PHE A 170 11.71 8.65 2.37
N ALA A 171 12.08 9.60 1.51
CA ALA A 171 13.47 9.76 1.08
C ALA A 171 14.43 10.09 2.23
N GLN A 172 13.96 10.79 3.27
CA GLN A 172 14.75 11.09 4.46
C GLN A 172 14.99 9.88 5.38
N SER A 173 14.04 8.92 5.42
CA SER A 173 14.16 7.74 6.28
C SER A 173 14.84 6.55 5.61
N VAL A 174 14.86 6.54 4.27
CA VAL A 174 15.46 5.45 3.50
C VAL A 174 16.99 5.48 3.59
N ARG A 175 17.57 4.38 4.07
CA ARG A 175 19.01 4.10 4.00
C ARG A 175 19.31 3.25 2.77
N LEU A 176 20.14 3.76 1.88
CA LEU A 176 20.62 3.02 0.71
C LEU A 176 21.78 2.09 1.10
N PRO A 177 21.92 0.92 0.46
CA PRO A 177 21.07 0.38 -0.60
C PRO A 177 19.76 -0.23 -0.08
N VAL A 178 18.72 -0.17 -0.91
CA VAL A 178 17.43 -0.84 -0.67
C VAL A 178 17.16 -1.86 -1.77
N GLN A 179 16.80 -3.08 -1.36
CA GLN A 179 16.40 -4.15 -2.26
C GLN A 179 14.88 -4.35 -2.18
N TYR A 180 14.21 -4.27 -3.34
CA TYR A 180 12.81 -4.62 -3.54
C TYR A 180 12.68 -5.83 -4.46
N PRO A 181 11.53 -6.53 -4.48
CA PRO A 181 11.25 -7.54 -5.49
C PRO A 181 11.36 -6.94 -6.89
N GLY A 182 12.39 -7.37 -7.64
CA GLY A 182 12.59 -6.92 -9.01
C GLY A 182 13.31 -5.58 -9.20
N MET A 183 13.69 -4.90 -8.12
CA MET A 183 14.32 -3.58 -8.19
C MET A 183 15.34 -3.40 -7.07
N TRP A 184 16.47 -2.79 -7.38
CA TRP A 184 17.49 -2.38 -6.44
C TRP A 184 17.72 -0.87 -6.56
N LEU A 185 17.87 -0.20 -5.41
CA LEU A 185 18.17 1.22 -5.32
C LEU A 185 19.44 1.38 -4.46
N GLY A 186 20.43 2.10 -4.94
CA GLY A 186 21.67 2.31 -4.19
C GLY A 186 22.42 3.57 -4.58
N GLN A 187 23.62 3.75 -4.06
CA GLN A 187 24.49 4.85 -4.46
C GLN A 187 25.02 4.62 -5.89
N GLY A 188 24.88 5.65 -6.73
CA GLY A 188 25.29 5.68 -8.13
C GLY A 188 26.45 6.63 -8.36
N GLY A 189 27.54 6.50 -7.59
CA GLY A 189 28.68 7.42 -7.57
C GLY A 189 28.75 8.21 -6.26
N ARG A 190 29.52 9.31 -6.22
CA ARG A 190 29.68 10.14 -5.01
C ARG A 190 28.40 10.82 -4.57
N THR A 191 27.56 11.27 -5.50
CA THR A 191 26.36 12.07 -5.22
C THR A 191 25.10 11.60 -5.94
N GLY A 192 25.20 10.52 -6.71
CA GLY A 192 24.09 9.97 -7.48
C GLY A 192 23.34 8.82 -6.80
N ILE A 193 22.12 8.56 -7.26
CA ILE A 193 21.32 7.38 -6.92
C ILE A 193 21.22 6.48 -8.14
N ALA A 194 21.55 5.20 -7.98
CA ALA A 194 21.41 4.17 -9.01
C ALA A 194 20.16 3.32 -8.75
N LEU A 195 19.31 3.20 -9.76
CA LEU A 195 18.18 2.27 -9.81
C LEU A 195 18.50 1.17 -10.80
N ARG A 196 18.37 -0.10 -10.38
CA ARG A 196 18.57 -1.29 -11.22
C ARG A 196 17.32 -2.15 -11.18
N LEU A 197 16.87 -2.60 -12.34
CA LEU A 197 15.76 -3.54 -12.48
C LEU A 197 16.32 -4.95 -12.70
N SER A 198 15.71 -5.97 -12.08
CA SER A 198 16.14 -7.35 -12.29
C SER A 198 15.75 -7.84 -13.69
N LYS A 199 16.60 -8.71 -14.26
CA LYS A 199 16.38 -9.29 -15.59
C LYS A 199 15.13 -10.19 -15.66
N ASP A 200 14.73 -10.77 -14.53
CA ASP A 200 13.64 -11.75 -14.45
C ASP A 200 12.23 -11.12 -14.50
N VAL A 201 12.10 -9.84 -14.15
CA VAL A 201 10.82 -9.11 -14.22
C VAL A 201 10.38 -8.86 -15.66
N THR A 202 11.31 -8.93 -16.62
CA THR A 202 11.08 -8.48 -18.00
C THR A 202 10.99 -9.61 -19.01
N SER A 203 11.41 -10.83 -18.66
CA SER A 203 11.58 -11.94 -19.62
C SER A 203 10.77 -13.20 -19.31
N SER A 204 10.23 -13.36 -18.09
CA SER A 204 9.87 -14.72 -17.65
C SER A 204 8.49 -15.25 -18.07
N LYS A 205 7.53 -14.45 -18.56
CA LYS A 205 6.23 -15.00 -19.01
C LYS A 205 5.60 -14.18 -20.14
N SER A 206 5.47 -14.78 -21.33
CA SER A 206 4.66 -14.31 -22.48
C SER A 206 5.25 -13.20 -23.39
N GLY A 207 6.34 -13.48 -24.13
CA GLY A 207 6.74 -12.67 -25.30
C GLY A 207 7.02 -11.20 -25.00
N GLY A 208 7.42 -10.89 -23.76
CA GLY A 208 7.68 -9.53 -23.31
C GLY A 208 8.89 -8.93 -24.03
N VAL A 209 8.74 -7.69 -24.50
CA VAL A 209 9.86 -6.89 -25.01
C VAL A 209 10.74 -6.50 -23.83
N ALA A 210 12.00 -6.93 -23.83
CA ALA A 210 12.96 -6.49 -22.82
C ALA A 210 13.12 -4.96 -22.88
N PRO A 211 13.20 -4.25 -21.74
CA PRO A 211 13.36 -2.80 -21.74
C PRO A 211 14.72 -2.43 -22.32
N SER A 212 14.77 -1.33 -23.07
CA SER A 212 16.00 -0.81 -23.68
C SER A 212 17.08 -0.44 -22.65
N PHE A 213 16.68 -0.24 -21.39
CA PHE A 213 17.56 0.08 -20.26
C PHE A 213 17.11 -0.68 -19.02
N ASN A 214 18.05 -1.25 -18.27
CA ASN A 214 17.79 -1.95 -17.01
C ASN A 214 18.40 -1.24 -15.80
N GLN A 215 19.18 -0.18 -16.03
CA GLN A 215 19.73 0.66 -14.98
C GLN A 215 19.58 2.13 -15.33
N CYS A 216 19.35 2.94 -14.32
CA CYS A 216 19.32 4.40 -14.39
C CYS A 216 20.18 4.96 -13.25
N VAL A 217 20.98 5.99 -13.52
CA VAL A 217 21.72 6.75 -12.51
C VAL A 217 21.26 8.20 -12.57
N VAL A 218 20.74 8.68 -11.44
CA VAL A 218 20.33 10.08 -11.27
C VAL A 218 21.44 10.80 -10.52
N ASP A 219 22.11 11.73 -11.19
CA ASP A 219 23.12 12.62 -10.60
C ASP A 219 22.46 13.98 -10.33
N SER A 220 22.22 14.27 -9.05
CA SER A 220 21.54 15.49 -8.63
C SER A 220 22.42 16.73 -8.72
N GLU A 221 23.75 16.59 -8.61
CA GLU A 221 24.68 17.72 -8.72
C GLU A 221 24.83 18.15 -10.18
N GLN A 222 24.92 17.19 -11.09
CA GLN A 222 25.03 17.46 -12.53
C GLN A 222 23.66 17.69 -13.20
N GLY A 223 22.56 17.47 -12.49
CA GLY A 223 21.21 17.55 -13.05
C GLY A 223 20.99 16.55 -14.20
N MET A 224 21.69 15.41 -14.18
CA MET A 224 21.71 14.45 -15.28
C MET A 224 21.11 13.11 -14.88
N ILE A 225 20.39 12.50 -15.83
CA ILE A 225 19.89 11.14 -15.73
C ILE A 225 20.59 10.30 -16.80
N ARG A 226 21.37 9.31 -16.37
CA ARG A 226 22.08 8.39 -17.26
C ARG A 226 21.33 7.07 -17.33
N LEU A 227 20.86 6.71 -18.52
CA LEU A 227 20.21 5.42 -18.78
C LEU A 227 21.28 4.44 -19.28
N ILE A 228 21.36 3.27 -18.65
CA ILE A 228 22.38 2.25 -18.94
C ILE A 228 21.67 1.03 -19.55
N PRO A 229 22.04 0.64 -20.79
CA PRO A 229 21.42 -0.48 -21.48
C PRO A 229 21.80 -1.80 -20.79
N PRO A 230 20.97 -2.84 -20.91
CA PRO A 230 21.34 -4.16 -20.44
C PRO A 230 22.59 -4.62 -21.20
N THR A 231 23.70 -4.80 -20.48
CA THR A 231 24.90 -5.40 -21.06
C THR A 231 24.61 -6.86 -21.37
N GLY A 232 24.38 -7.15 -22.65
CA GLY A 232 24.59 -8.49 -23.21
C GLY A 232 26.07 -8.86 -23.16
N LEU A 233 26.39 -10.10 -23.56
CA LEU A 233 27.70 -10.80 -23.55
C LEU A 233 28.99 -10.03 -23.93
N LEU A 234 28.91 -8.77 -24.35
CA LEU A 234 30.06 -7.90 -24.66
C LEU A 234 30.61 -7.14 -23.44
N GLY A 235 29.87 -7.04 -22.33
CA GLY A 235 30.35 -6.36 -21.11
C GLY A 235 31.54 -7.06 -20.44
N THR A 236 31.71 -8.36 -20.66
CA THR A 236 32.86 -9.14 -20.17
C THR A 236 34.17 -8.89 -20.94
N PHE A 237 34.12 -8.23 -22.10
CA PHE A 237 35.31 -7.99 -22.92
C PHE A 237 35.93 -6.59 -22.79
N LEU A 238 35.21 -5.60 -22.24
CA LEU A 238 35.67 -4.20 -22.25
C LEU A 238 35.61 -3.44 -20.91
N GLY A 239 35.38 -4.12 -19.78
CA GLY A 239 35.25 -3.43 -18.50
C GLY A 239 35.67 -4.25 -17.29
N GLY A 240 36.95 -4.61 -17.23
CA GLY A 240 37.56 -5.07 -15.98
C GLY A 240 37.72 -3.93 -14.98
N GLN A 241 37.59 -4.30 -13.69
CA GLN A 241 38.27 -3.70 -12.53
C GLN A 241 38.09 -2.19 -12.24
N GLN A 242 37.33 -1.85 -11.20
CA GLN A 242 37.87 -1.51 -9.86
C GLN A 242 36.76 -1.03 -8.89
N ALA A 243 36.91 -1.47 -7.64
CA ALA A 243 36.49 -0.91 -6.34
C ALA A 243 35.12 -0.22 -6.20
#